data_AF-A0A7L1S487-F1
#
_entry.id   AF-A0A7L1S487-F1
#
_cell.length_a   1.000
_cell.length_b   1.000
_cell.length_c   1.000
_cell.angle_alpha   90.00
_cell.angle_beta   90.00
_cell.angle_gamma   90.00
#
_symmetry.space_group_name_H-M   'P 1'
#
loop_
_entity.id
_entity.type
_entity.pdbx_description
1 polymer ?
#
loop_
_entity_poly.entity_id
_entity_poly.type
_entity_poly.pdbx_seq_one_letter_code
_entity_poly.pdbx_strand_id
1 'polypeptide(L)'
;EQLGDTERKRRHARKDDYNIEVLLAVDDSVVRFHGKEHVQNYVLTLMNIVDEIYHDESLGIHINIVLVRMIMVGYRQSVSLIERGNPSRSLEQVCRWAHSQQRPDPEHAEYHDHAVFLTRQDFGPAGMQGYAPVTGMCHPLRSCTLNHEDGFSSAFVVAHETGHVLGMEHDGQGNRCADETSMGSIMAPLVQAAFHRYHWSRCSKQELNRYIHSYDCLLDDPFEHQWPTLPELPGINYSMDEQCRFDFGVGYKTCTAVRGLSTGAERFGRGLGLIPSPPFQWCFKGHCIWKTSEQPYSQDGSWSSWSKFGSCSRTCGGGVRSRSRSCDNPPPAYGGRQCPGATYEYQVCNAEECPGPYQDFRAQQCSKRNSYYTHQNSKHSWLPY
;
A
#
# COMPACT_ATOMS: atom_id res chain seq x y z
N GLU A 1 -2.95 44.59 23.13
CA GLU A 1 -4.02 44.09 22.24
C GLU A 1 -4.15 42.59 22.45
N GLN A 2 -5.38 42.13 22.73
CA GLN A 2 -5.71 40.72 22.97
C GLN A 2 -5.62 39.95 21.65
N LEU A 3 -4.70 39.00 21.54
CA LEU A 3 -4.79 37.90 20.59
C LEU A 3 -5.85 36.94 21.13
N GLY A 4 -6.99 36.89 20.45
CA GLY A 4 -8.12 36.06 20.84
C GLY A 4 -7.78 34.58 20.72
N ASP A 5 -7.94 33.87 21.85
CA ASP A 5 -8.12 32.43 21.89
C ASP A 5 -9.30 32.05 21.00
N THR A 6 -9.01 31.47 19.84
CA THR A 6 -9.95 30.62 19.13
C THR A 6 -9.56 29.18 19.38
N GLU A 7 -9.70 28.75 20.63
CA GLU A 7 -9.68 27.32 20.99
C GLU A 7 -10.86 26.64 20.30
N ARG A 8 -10.56 25.59 19.55
CA ARG A 8 -11.54 24.72 18.88
C ARG A 8 -12.45 24.11 19.94
N LYS A 9 -13.76 24.33 19.83
CA LYS A 9 -14.73 23.74 20.78
C LYS A 9 -14.97 22.28 20.41
N ARG A 10 -14.77 21.40 21.39
CA ARG A 10 -15.11 19.98 21.40
C ARG A 10 -16.45 19.71 20.69
N ARG A 11 -16.39 19.19 19.46
CA ARG A 11 -17.55 18.61 18.76
C ARG A 11 -17.65 17.15 19.18
N HIS A 12 -18.79 16.77 19.78
CA HIS A 12 -19.31 15.44 20.14
C HIS A 12 -18.50 14.13 19.92
N ALA A 13 -17.20 14.07 20.19
CA ALA A 13 -16.48 12.80 20.34
C ALA A 13 -16.91 12.10 21.65
N ARG A 14 -17.02 10.76 21.63
CA ARG A 14 -17.21 9.99 22.86
C ARG A 14 -16.03 10.26 23.79
N LYS A 15 -16.26 10.12 25.09
CA LYS A 15 -15.19 10.30 26.08
C LYS A 15 -14.07 9.30 25.76
N ASP A 16 -12.85 9.82 25.53
CA ASP A 16 -11.62 9.07 25.25
C ASP A 16 -11.43 8.57 23.79
N ASP A 17 -12.18 9.10 22.82
CA ASP A 17 -11.92 8.95 21.38
C ASP A 17 -11.16 10.17 20.83
N TYR A 18 -10.09 9.94 20.06
CA TYR A 18 -9.26 10.99 19.46
C TYR A 18 -9.23 10.85 17.94
N ASN A 19 -9.23 11.97 17.22
CA ASN A 19 -9.14 11.99 15.76
C ASN A 19 -7.89 12.78 15.36
N ILE A 20 -7.09 12.26 14.44
CA ILE A 20 -6.00 13.00 13.80
C ILE A 20 -6.43 13.33 12.38
N GLU A 21 -6.75 14.60 12.11
CA GLU A 21 -7.02 15.08 10.77
C GLU A 21 -5.71 15.21 9.98
N VAL A 22 -5.54 14.38 8.96
CA VAL A 22 -4.30 14.24 8.19
C VAL A 22 -4.40 14.90 6.81
N LEU A 23 -3.47 15.82 6.55
CA LEU A 23 -3.07 16.22 5.20
C LEU A 23 -2.04 15.21 4.65
N LEU A 24 -2.44 14.43 3.65
CA LEU A 24 -1.52 13.51 2.97
C LEU A 24 -0.93 14.17 1.73
N ALA A 25 0.39 14.35 1.73
CA ALA A 25 1.13 14.87 0.59
C ALA A 25 2.00 13.77 -0.03
N VAL A 26 1.86 13.59 -1.34
CA VAL A 26 2.53 12.54 -2.09
C VAL A 26 3.37 13.19 -3.18
N ASP A 27 4.68 12.98 -3.14
CA ASP A 27 5.57 13.63 -4.08
C ASP A 27 5.54 13.01 -5.49
N ASP A 28 6.09 13.74 -6.46
CA ASP A 28 6.10 13.32 -7.86
C ASP A 28 6.85 11.99 -8.08
N SER A 29 7.78 11.60 -7.20
CA SER A 29 8.51 10.34 -7.31
C SER A 29 7.62 9.14 -6.99
N VAL A 30 6.76 9.23 -5.98
CA VAL A 30 5.74 8.22 -5.66
C VAL A 30 4.71 8.15 -6.78
N VAL A 31 4.23 9.30 -7.27
CA VAL A 31 3.25 9.37 -8.36
C VAL A 31 3.79 8.75 -9.66
N ARG A 32 5.07 8.97 -10.00
CA ARG A 32 5.70 8.35 -11.17
C ARG A 32 5.86 6.85 -11.04
N PHE A 33 6.13 6.36 -9.84
CA PHE A 33 6.33 4.94 -9.59
C PHE A 33 5.02 4.16 -9.70
N HIS A 34 3.98 4.59 -8.99
CA HIS A 34 2.68 3.91 -8.96
C HIS A 34 1.81 4.24 -10.18
N GLY A 35 2.03 5.40 -10.81
CA GLY A 35 1.23 5.91 -11.90
C GLY A 35 0.00 6.69 -11.41
N LYS A 36 -0.37 7.74 -12.14
CA LYS A 36 -1.45 8.67 -11.76
C LYS A 36 -2.81 8.01 -11.55
N GLU A 37 -3.09 6.92 -12.28
CA GLU A 37 -4.37 6.21 -12.20
C GLU A 37 -4.49 5.32 -10.95
N HIS A 38 -3.36 4.91 -10.35
CA HIS A 38 -3.35 3.93 -9.25
C HIS A 38 -2.87 4.51 -7.94
N VAL A 39 -2.07 5.60 -7.97
CA VAL A 39 -1.45 6.17 -6.77
C VAL A 39 -2.46 6.56 -5.70
N GLN A 40 -3.63 7.09 -6.09
CA GLN A 40 -4.67 7.48 -5.13
C GLN A 40 -5.18 6.28 -4.33
N ASN A 41 -5.54 5.18 -4.99
CA ASN A 41 -6.01 4.00 -4.29
C ASN A 41 -4.88 3.39 -3.44
N TYR A 42 -3.64 3.40 -3.95
CA TYR A 42 -2.48 2.90 -3.21
C TYR A 42 -2.30 3.64 -1.87
N VAL A 43 -2.31 4.98 -1.90
CA VAL A 43 -2.08 5.77 -0.69
C VAL A 43 -3.27 5.74 0.27
N LEU A 44 -4.51 5.62 -0.23
CA LEU A 44 -5.68 5.38 0.63
C LEU A 44 -5.53 4.06 1.39
N THR A 45 -5.08 3.01 0.71
CA THR A 45 -4.84 1.72 1.33
C THR A 45 -3.69 1.75 2.33
N LEU A 46 -2.61 2.45 2.01
CA LEU A 46 -1.50 2.68 2.95
C LEU A 46 -2.01 3.36 4.23
N MET A 47 -2.81 4.40 4.10
CA MET A 47 -3.35 5.13 5.26
C MET A 47 -4.40 4.33 6.03
N ASN A 48 -5.16 3.45 5.38
CA ASN A 48 -6.03 2.50 6.09
C ASN A 48 -5.21 1.53 6.95
N ILE A 49 -4.02 1.13 6.51
CA ILE A 49 -3.13 0.30 7.34
C ILE A 49 -2.60 1.12 8.53
N VAL A 50 -2.25 2.40 8.31
CA VAL A 50 -1.85 3.30 9.40
C VAL A 50 -2.97 3.43 10.42
N ASP A 51 -4.20 3.63 9.97
CA ASP A 51 -5.39 3.69 10.82
C ASP A 51 -5.56 2.41 11.65
N GLU A 52 -5.48 1.23 11.02
CA GLU A 52 -5.55 -0.07 11.72
C GLU A 52 -4.43 -0.25 12.76
N ILE A 53 -3.22 0.28 12.50
CA ILE A 53 -2.11 0.25 13.45
C ILE A 53 -2.45 1.09 14.71
N TYR A 54 -3.09 2.25 14.54
CA TYR A 54 -3.51 3.10 15.66
C TYR A 54 -4.75 2.58 16.40
N HIS A 55 -5.53 1.69 15.77
CA HIS A 55 -6.62 0.97 16.41
C HIS A 55 -6.17 -0.27 17.20
N ASP A 56 -4.89 -0.63 17.17
CA ASP A 56 -4.41 -1.81 17.92
C ASP A 56 -4.54 -1.60 19.44
N GLU A 57 -5.14 -2.59 20.11
CA GLU A 57 -5.47 -2.53 21.54
C GLU A 57 -4.25 -2.27 22.45
N SER A 58 -3.05 -2.63 21.98
CA SER A 58 -1.80 -2.41 22.71
C SER A 58 -1.50 -0.92 22.96
N LEU A 59 -2.00 -0.01 22.11
CA LEU A 59 -1.87 1.43 22.31
C LEU A 59 -2.63 1.90 23.56
N GLY A 60 -3.76 1.27 23.85
CA GLY A 60 -4.60 1.52 25.02
C GLY A 60 -5.48 2.76 24.95
N ILE A 61 -5.46 3.49 23.84
CA ILE A 61 -6.35 4.62 23.52
C ILE A 61 -6.76 4.44 22.05
N HIS A 62 -8.00 4.80 21.72
CA HIS A 62 -8.49 4.75 20.34
C HIS A 62 -8.18 6.09 19.64
N ILE A 63 -7.39 6.01 18.56
CA ILE A 63 -7.06 7.15 17.72
C ILE A 63 -7.49 6.81 16.29
N ASN A 64 -8.38 7.63 15.73
CA ASN A 64 -8.79 7.53 14.35
C ASN A 64 -7.85 8.37 13.47
N ILE A 65 -7.34 7.79 12.40
CA ILE A 65 -6.54 8.49 11.39
C ILE A 65 -7.45 8.92 10.26
N VAL A 66 -7.64 10.23 10.13
CA VAL A 66 -8.68 10.80 9.29
C VAL A 66 -8.08 11.57 8.12
N LEU A 67 -8.21 11.06 6.90
CA LEU A 67 -7.75 11.78 5.70
C LEU A 67 -8.73 12.90 5.32
N VAL A 68 -8.38 14.14 5.65
CA VAL A 68 -9.18 15.33 5.30
C VAL A 68 -8.80 15.93 3.95
N ARG A 69 -7.55 15.74 3.51
CA ARG A 69 -7.06 16.27 2.23
C ARG A 69 -5.87 15.48 1.69
N MET A 70 -5.86 15.28 0.37
CA MET A 70 -4.75 14.64 -0.35
C MET A 70 -4.18 15.57 -1.42
N ILE A 71 -2.86 15.73 -1.47
CA ILE A 71 -2.17 16.57 -2.44
C ILE A 71 -1.09 15.76 -3.16
N MET A 72 -1.23 15.64 -4.49
CA MET A 72 -0.19 15.12 -5.37
C MET A 72 0.74 16.28 -5.76
N VAL A 73 1.94 16.31 -5.20
CA VAL A 73 2.90 17.41 -5.38
C VAL A 73 3.60 17.25 -6.73
N GLY A 74 3.58 18.31 -7.54
CA GLY A 74 4.24 18.31 -8.84
C GLY A 74 5.77 18.34 -8.77
N TYR A 75 6.44 17.81 -9.79
CA TYR A 75 7.90 17.66 -9.88
C TYR A 75 8.73 18.84 -9.34
N ARG A 76 8.45 20.07 -9.79
CA ARG A 76 9.23 21.27 -9.38
C ARG A 76 9.15 21.51 -7.87
N GLN A 77 7.97 21.35 -7.29
CA GLN A 77 7.76 21.51 -5.87
C GLN A 77 8.40 20.34 -5.10
N SER A 78 8.26 19.10 -5.58
CA SER A 78 8.87 17.91 -4.95
C SER A 78 10.38 18.03 -4.80
N VAL A 79 11.09 18.49 -5.84
CA VAL A 79 12.55 18.68 -5.78
C VAL A 79 12.94 19.83 -4.86
N SER A 80 12.07 20.83 -4.67
CA SER A 80 12.33 21.95 -3.77
C SER A 80 12.10 21.64 -2.29
N LEU A 81 11.36 20.58 -1.98
CA LEU A 81 11.01 20.17 -0.61
C LEU A 81 11.97 19.13 -0.03
N ILE A 82 12.73 18.43 -0.89
CA ILE A 82 13.63 17.36 -0.48
C ILE A 82 15.08 17.75 -0.77
N GLU A 83 15.87 17.89 0.28
CA GLU A 83 17.31 18.16 0.22
C GLU A 83 18.09 16.86 0.46
N ARG A 84 18.78 16.40 -0.59
CA ARG A 84 19.49 15.12 -0.56
C ARG A 84 20.53 15.06 0.55
N GLY A 85 20.42 14.06 1.42
CA GLY A 85 21.33 13.83 2.55
C GLY A 85 21.15 14.81 3.71
N ASN A 86 20.10 15.64 3.71
CA ASN A 86 19.77 16.56 4.78
C ASN A 86 18.31 16.34 5.23
N PRO A 87 18.06 15.32 6.08
CA PRO A 87 16.70 14.96 6.50
C PRO A 87 16.07 16.06 7.34
N SER A 88 16.87 16.73 8.18
CA SER A 88 16.43 17.84 9.03
C SER A 88 15.90 19.01 8.21
N ARG A 89 16.64 19.44 7.18
CA ARG A 89 16.21 20.53 6.30
C ARG A 89 15.04 20.14 5.40
N SER A 90 15.01 18.90 4.93
CA SER A 90 13.87 18.38 4.14
C SER A 90 12.58 18.40 4.95
N LEU A 91 12.62 17.89 6.20
CA LEU A 91 11.47 17.94 7.10
C LEU A 91 11.04 19.39 7.37
N GLU A 92 11.98 20.28 7.68
CA GLU A 92 11.68 21.70 7.93
C GLU A 92 10.97 22.38 6.73
N GLN A 93 11.39 22.07 5.50
CA GLN A 93 10.76 22.54 4.27
C GLN A 93 9.35 21.96 4.09
N VAL A 94 9.20 20.65 4.30
CA VAL A 94 7.92 19.94 4.23
C VAL A 94 6.93 20.49 5.24
N CYS A 95 7.33 20.70 6.49
CA CYS A 95 6.46 21.22 7.55
C CYS A 95 6.00 22.65 7.25
N ARG A 96 6.90 23.53 6.78
CA ARG A 96 6.53 24.88 6.36
C ARG A 96 5.59 24.89 5.17
N TRP A 97 5.84 24.00 4.20
CA TRP A 97 4.97 23.86 3.05
C TRP A 97 3.59 23.34 3.46
N ALA A 98 3.50 22.31 4.32
CA ALA A 98 2.24 21.79 4.84
C ALA A 98 1.45 22.88 5.58
N HIS A 99 2.12 23.66 6.43
CA HIS A 99 1.51 24.82 7.09
C HIS A 99 0.93 25.83 6.09
N SER A 100 1.63 26.10 4.98
CA SER A 100 1.12 26.99 3.92
C SER A 100 -0.12 26.43 3.20
N GLN A 101 -0.39 25.13 3.31
CA GLN A 101 -1.59 24.49 2.76
C GLN A 101 -2.78 24.50 3.74
N GLN A 102 -2.58 24.94 4.99
CA GLN A 102 -3.61 24.94 6.03
C GLN A 102 -4.79 25.84 5.70
N ARG A 103 -5.98 25.40 6.06
CA ARG A 103 -7.20 26.20 5.94
C ARG A 103 -7.24 27.25 7.07
N PRO A 104 -7.60 28.51 6.78
CA PRO A 104 -7.61 29.56 7.80
C PRO A 104 -8.73 29.40 8.83
N ASP A 105 -9.81 28.72 8.45
CA ASP A 105 -10.94 28.42 9.32
C ASP A 105 -10.73 27.04 9.96
N PRO A 106 -10.60 26.94 11.30
CA PRO A 106 -10.47 25.68 12.04
C PRO A 106 -11.66 24.73 11.88
N GLU A 107 -12.83 25.24 11.49
CA GLU A 107 -14.03 24.43 11.31
C GLU A 107 -14.19 23.94 9.86
N HIS A 108 -13.22 24.24 8.98
CA HIS A 108 -13.24 23.81 7.59
C HIS A 108 -12.96 22.31 7.48
N ALA A 109 -13.72 21.60 6.64
CA ALA A 109 -13.60 20.15 6.43
C ALA A 109 -12.24 19.66 5.84
N GLU A 110 -11.30 20.57 5.59
CA GLU A 110 -9.95 20.25 5.09
C GLU A 110 -8.87 20.87 6.00
N TYR A 111 -9.28 21.38 7.16
CA TYR A 111 -8.35 21.75 8.23
C TYR A 111 -7.69 20.48 8.73
N HIS A 112 -6.38 20.52 8.99
CA HIS A 112 -5.62 19.34 9.39
C HIS A 112 -4.82 19.57 10.66
N ASP A 113 -4.75 18.56 11.51
CA ASP A 113 -3.92 18.55 12.72
C ASP A 113 -2.49 18.16 12.40
N HIS A 114 -2.33 17.29 11.41
CA HIS A 114 -1.09 16.60 11.10
C HIS A 114 -0.85 16.48 9.59
N ALA A 115 0.40 16.50 9.17
CA ALA A 115 0.78 16.33 7.77
C ALA A 115 1.71 15.13 7.57
N VAL A 116 1.34 14.22 6.68
CA VAL A 116 2.17 13.08 6.28
C VAL A 116 2.69 13.32 4.88
N PHE A 117 4.02 13.37 4.72
CA PHE A 117 4.67 13.52 3.42
C PHE A 117 5.33 12.20 2.98
N LEU A 118 4.96 11.71 1.81
CA LEU A 118 5.50 10.48 1.21
C LEU A 118 6.42 10.81 0.04
N THR A 119 7.62 10.22 0.03
CA THR A 119 8.60 10.37 -1.06
C THR A 119 9.36 9.08 -1.32
N ARG A 120 9.74 8.82 -2.58
CA ARG A 120 10.75 7.81 -2.93
C ARG A 120 12.15 8.40 -3.13
N GLN A 121 12.33 9.69 -2.84
CA GLN A 121 13.62 10.36 -2.92
C GLN A 121 14.47 10.09 -1.67
N ASP A 122 15.78 10.02 -1.85
CA ASP A 122 16.73 9.91 -0.73
C ASP A 122 16.88 11.26 -0.02
N PHE A 123 16.25 11.42 1.15
CA PHE A 123 16.41 12.61 1.99
C PHE A 123 17.42 12.41 3.13
N GLY A 124 17.76 11.16 3.48
CA GLY A 124 18.61 10.81 4.62
C GLY A 124 19.76 9.85 4.28
N PRO A 125 20.54 9.43 5.29
CA PRO A 125 21.52 8.36 5.13
C PRO A 125 20.85 7.03 4.75
N ALA A 126 21.63 6.13 4.13
CA ALA A 126 21.11 4.82 3.70
C ALA A 126 20.48 4.05 4.87
N GLY A 127 19.25 3.58 4.67
CA GLY A 127 18.46 2.87 5.69
C GLY A 127 17.54 3.76 6.53
N MET A 128 17.66 5.10 6.45
CA MET A 128 16.67 6.01 7.03
C MET A 128 15.39 5.96 6.20
N GLN A 129 14.28 5.55 6.84
CA GLN A 129 12.98 5.45 6.20
C GLN A 129 12.02 6.57 6.61
N GLY A 130 12.24 7.22 7.75
CA GLY A 130 11.38 8.28 8.23
C GLY A 130 12.15 9.33 9.01
N TYR A 131 11.55 10.50 9.15
CA TYR A 131 12.05 11.56 10.01
C TYR A 131 10.90 12.44 10.51
N ALA A 132 10.84 12.63 11.81
CA ALA A 132 9.82 13.43 12.49
C ALA A 132 10.39 14.16 13.71
N PRO A 133 9.76 15.28 14.12
CA PRO A 133 10.05 15.86 15.42
C PRO A 133 9.43 15.01 16.53
N VAL A 134 10.17 14.81 17.63
CA VAL A 134 9.56 14.27 18.85
C VAL A 134 8.76 15.37 19.52
N THR A 135 7.47 15.11 19.76
CA THR A 135 6.43 16.07 20.13
C THR A 135 6.20 17.18 19.09
N GLY A 136 4.94 17.59 18.97
CA GLY A 136 4.55 18.66 18.06
C GLY A 136 3.20 18.45 17.41
N MET A 137 2.42 17.45 17.83
CA MET A 137 1.04 17.32 17.40
C MET A 137 0.27 18.62 17.67
N CYS A 138 -0.61 19.01 16.74
CA CYS A 138 -1.28 20.31 16.68
C CYS A 138 -0.38 21.54 16.43
N HIS A 139 0.95 21.42 16.45
CA HIS A 139 1.82 22.58 16.27
C HIS A 139 2.01 22.90 14.77
N PRO A 140 1.80 24.16 14.33
CA PRO A 140 1.77 24.52 12.91
C PRO A 140 3.00 24.13 12.10
N LEU A 141 4.19 24.13 12.72
CA LEU A 141 5.47 23.83 12.06
C LEU A 141 6.14 22.54 12.55
N ARG A 142 5.47 21.76 13.40
CA ARG A 142 6.02 20.51 13.96
C ARG A 142 5.08 19.31 13.84
N SER A 143 3.81 19.52 13.50
CA SER A 143 2.88 18.41 13.28
C SER A 143 3.00 17.86 11.86
N CYS A 144 4.13 17.23 11.57
CA CYS A 144 4.51 16.80 10.23
C CYS A 144 5.50 15.63 10.27
N THR A 145 5.41 14.73 9.30
CA THR A 145 6.34 13.60 9.12
C THR A 145 6.83 13.52 7.68
N LEU A 146 8.09 13.16 7.50
CA LEU A 146 8.70 12.87 6.20
C LEU A 146 9.02 11.39 6.13
N ASN A 147 8.37 10.67 5.22
CA ASN A 147 8.43 9.22 5.13
C ASN A 147 8.87 8.78 3.74
N HIS A 148 9.82 7.85 3.71
CA HIS A 148 10.24 7.13 2.54
C HIS A 148 9.22 6.05 2.21
N GLU A 149 8.68 6.11 1.01
CA GLU A 149 7.68 5.16 0.50
C GLU A 149 8.41 4.04 -0.25
N ASP A 150 8.26 2.80 0.24
CA ASP A 150 8.83 1.61 -0.39
C ASP A 150 7.85 0.41 -0.32
N GLY A 151 6.60 0.66 -0.71
CA GLY A 151 5.53 -0.33 -0.62
C GLY A 151 4.74 -0.23 0.68
N PHE A 152 3.81 -1.16 0.90
CA PHE A 152 2.84 -1.04 2.00
C PHE A 152 3.47 -1.15 3.39
N SER A 153 4.67 -1.74 3.53
CA SER A 153 5.38 -1.73 4.80
C SER A 153 5.78 -0.34 5.28
N SER A 154 5.80 0.66 4.39
CA SER A 154 6.00 2.07 4.79
C SER A 154 4.88 2.61 5.68
N ALA A 155 3.71 1.95 5.76
CA ALA A 155 2.68 2.29 6.74
C ALA A 155 3.19 2.18 8.19
N PHE A 156 4.05 1.19 8.50
CA PHE A 156 4.68 1.09 9.83
C PHE A 156 5.62 2.25 10.10
N VAL A 157 6.28 2.77 9.07
CA VAL A 157 7.13 3.97 9.18
C VAL A 157 6.26 5.19 9.44
N VAL A 158 5.19 5.40 8.68
CA VAL A 158 4.26 6.52 8.90
C VAL A 158 3.69 6.49 10.32
N ALA A 159 3.27 5.32 10.81
CA ALA A 159 2.79 5.16 12.19
C ALA A 159 3.89 5.45 13.22
N HIS A 160 5.11 4.97 12.99
CA HIS A 160 6.27 5.24 13.84
C HIS A 160 6.57 6.74 13.94
N GLU A 161 6.70 7.42 12.80
CA GLU A 161 7.01 8.85 12.74
C GLU A 161 5.88 9.70 13.34
N THR A 162 4.62 9.30 13.12
CA THR A 162 3.46 9.97 13.76
C THR A 162 3.47 9.74 15.27
N GLY A 163 3.92 8.57 15.73
CA GLY A 163 4.18 8.26 17.14
C GLY A 163 5.18 9.21 17.79
N HIS A 164 6.27 9.57 17.09
CA HIS A 164 7.19 10.61 17.55
C HIS A 164 6.49 11.96 17.73
N VAL A 165 5.66 12.38 16.78
CA VAL A 165 4.92 13.65 16.87
C VAL A 165 3.94 13.68 18.05
N LEU A 166 3.40 12.52 18.43
CA LEU A 166 2.59 12.30 19.64
C LEU A 166 3.42 12.22 20.93
N GLY A 167 4.75 12.28 20.85
CA GLY A 167 5.66 12.32 21.98
C GLY A 167 6.18 10.96 22.45
N MET A 168 6.06 9.92 21.62
CA MET A 168 6.66 8.61 21.89
C MET A 168 8.14 8.61 21.49
N GLU A 169 8.97 7.98 22.31
CA GLU A 169 10.39 7.78 22.07
C GLU A 169 10.65 6.35 21.58
N HIS A 170 11.86 6.12 21.09
CA HIS A 170 12.26 4.79 20.67
C HIS A 170 12.28 3.78 21.83
N ASP A 171 11.80 2.57 21.55
CA ASP A 171 11.89 1.46 22.49
C ASP A 171 13.35 1.02 22.71
N GLY A 172 13.74 0.94 23.98
CA GLY A 172 15.09 0.58 24.39
C GLY A 172 16.11 1.72 24.33
N GLN A 173 15.71 2.93 23.91
CA GLN A 173 16.56 4.12 23.99
C GLN A 173 16.10 5.01 25.15
N GLY A 174 16.75 4.88 26.30
CA GLY A 174 16.39 5.66 27.50
C GLY A 174 15.15 5.15 28.25
N ASN A 175 14.51 4.07 27.78
CA ASN A 175 13.40 3.40 28.45
C ASN A 175 13.65 1.87 28.59
N ARG A 176 12.73 1.16 29.26
CA ARG A 176 12.84 -0.26 29.61
C ARG A 176 12.13 -1.20 28.62
N CYS A 177 11.91 -0.78 27.38
CA CYS A 177 11.18 -1.54 26.37
C CYS A 177 12.06 -2.16 25.28
N ALA A 178 13.37 -2.28 25.55
CA ALA A 178 14.31 -2.92 24.63
C ALA A 178 13.93 -4.37 24.30
N ASP A 179 13.31 -5.09 25.24
CA ASP A 179 12.79 -6.46 25.08
C ASP A 179 11.68 -6.56 24.03
N GLU A 180 10.90 -5.50 23.83
CA GLU A 180 9.76 -5.47 22.92
C GLU A 180 10.14 -5.14 21.47
N THR A 181 11.33 -4.59 21.24
CA THR A 181 11.82 -4.27 19.89
C THR A 181 11.80 -5.49 18.97
N SER A 182 12.40 -6.60 19.45
CA SER A 182 12.46 -7.89 18.75
C SER A 182 11.10 -8.56 18.51
N MET A 183 10.08 -8.14 19.27
CA MET A 183 8.73 -8.67 19.18
C MET A 183 7.89 -7.95 18.11
N GLY A 184 8.43 -6.92 17.46
CA GLY A 184 7.73 -6.15 16.42
C GLY A 184 7.07 -4.88 16.95
N SER A 185 7.61 -4.28 18.02
CA SER A 185 7.12 -2.98 18.49
C SER A 185 7.25 -1.92 17.39
N ILE A 186 6.21 -1.09 17.24
CA ILE A 186 6.15 -0.03 16.23
C ILE A 186 7.26 1.00 16.47
N MET A 187 7.52 1.38 17.73
CA MET A 187 8.55 2.36 18.08
C MET A 187 9.97 1.77 18.22
N ALA A 188 10.21 0.57 17.70
CA ALA A 188 11.56 0.02 17.63
C ALA A 188 12.46 0.88 16.70
N PRO A 189 13.70 1.23 17.10
CA PRO A 189 14.60 2.06 16.28
C PRO A 189 14.90 1.50 14.89
N LEU A 190 14.80 0.18 14.76
CA LEU A 190 14.82 -0.51 13.48
C LEU A 190 13.43 -1.11 13.30
N VAL A 191 12.73 -0.71 12.24
CA VAL A 191 11.38 -1.19 11.96
C VAL A 191 11.40 -2.71 11.77
N GLN A 192 10.93 -3.42 12.80
CA GLN A 192 10.78 -4.88 12.84
C GLN A 192 9.31 -5.31 12.84
N ALA A 193 8.39 -4.35 12.99
CA ALA A 193 6.96 -4.53 12.80
C ALA A 193 6.66 -5.05 11.38
N ALA A 194 5.71 -5.98 11.30
CA ALA A 194 5.27 -6.57 10.06
C ALA A 194 3.78 -6.91 10.14
N PHE A 195 3.12 -7.13 9.01
CA PHE A 195 1.67 -7.39 8.95
C PHE A 195 1.16 -8.58 9.77
N HIS A 196 2.02 -9.55 10.09
CA HIS A 196 1.69 -10.71 10.92
C HIS A 196 2.05 -10.51 12.40
N ARG A 197 2.77 -9.44 12.73
CA ARG A 197 3.33 -9.21 14.05
C ARG A 197 3.73 -7.74 14.23
N TYR A 198 2.84 -6.98 14.86
CA TYR A 198 3.09 -5.61 15.30
C TYR A 198 2.31 -5.34 16.59
N HIS A 199 2.81 -4.41 17.41
CA HIS A 199 2.13 -3.87 18.59
C HIS A 199 2.79 -2.55 19.02
N TRP A 200 2.13 -1.79 19.88
CA TRP A 200 2.70 -0.65 20.61
C TRP A 200 3.25 -1.14 21.96
N SER A 201 4.47 -0.73 22.31
CA SER A 201 5.07 -1.18 23.57
C SER A 201 4.39 -0.57 24.79
N ARG A 202 4.67 -1.14 25.96
CA ARG A 202 4.26 -0.53 27.24
C ARG A 202 4.83 0.88 27.44
N CYS A 203 5.99 1.19 26.85
CA CYS A 203 6.62 2.51 26.92
C CYS A 203 5.88 3.50 26.02
N SER A 204 5.60 3.12 24.76
CA SER A 204 4.83 3.95 23.82
C SER A 204 3.45 4.31 24.38
N LYS A 205 2.74 3.32 24.94
CA LYS A 205 1.47 3.54 25.64
C LYS A 205 1.62 4.52 26.80
N GLN A 206 2.64 4.35 27.65
CA GLN A 206 2.86 5.24 28.79
C GLN A 206 3.20 6.66 28.36
N GLU A 207 4.04 6.82 27.33
CA GLU A 207 4.48 8.10 26.80
C GLU A 207 3.33 8.85 26.13
N LEU A 208 2.51 8.18 25.32
CA LEU A 208 1.30 8.75 24.75
C LEU A 208 0.37 9.29 25.83
N ASN A 209 0.08 8.49 26.87
CA ASN A 209 -0.79 8.89 27.98
C ASN A 209 -0.30 10.16 28.71
N ARG A 210 0.99 10.50 28.64
CA ARG A 210 1.51 11.75 29.24
C ARG A 210 1.12 12.99 28.45
N TYR A 211 1.02 12.88 27.14
CA TYR A 211 0.85 14.03 26.24
C TYR A 211 -0.54 14.10 25.59
N ILE A 212 -1.25 12.99 25.45
CA ILE A 212 -2.50 12.92 24.66
C ILE A 212 -3.56 13.92 25.11
N HIS A 213 -3.67 14.17 26.42
CA HIS A 213 -4.62 15.14 26.99
C HIS A 213 -4.21 16.61 26.76
N SER A 214 -3.00 16.87 26.27
CA SER A 214 -2.52 18.22 25.94
C SER A 214 -2.78 18.61 24.47
N TYR A 215 -3.29 17.68 23.66
CA TYR A 215 -3.54 17.89 22.24
C TYR A 215 -5.03 18.16 21.97
N ASP A 216 -5.46 19.40 22.23
CA ASP A 216 -6.87 19.79 22.10
C ASP A 216 -7.40 19.70 20.66
N CYS A 217 -6.52 19.79 19.65
CA CYS A 217 -6.92 19.67 18.24
C CYS A 217 -7.43 18.28 17.85
N LEU A 218 -7.17 17.25 18.68
CA LEU A 218 -7.57 15.88 18.39
C LEU A 218 -8.95 15.51 18.94
N LEU A 219 -9.61 16.44 19.65
CA LEU A 219 -10.79 16.16 20.46
C LEU A 219 -12.12 16.34 19.71
N ASP A 220 -12.09 16.88 18.51
CA ASP A 220 -13.27 17.08 17.68
C ASP A 220 -13.42 15.95 16.66
N ASP A 221 -14.67 15.75 16.25
CA ASP A 221 -15.01 14.85 15.16
C ASP A 221 -15.11 15.67 13.86
N PRO A 222 -14.21 15.44 12.88
CA PRO A 222 -14.22 16.13 11.60
C PRO A 222 -15.48 15.87 10.76
N PHE A 223 -16.27 14.85 11.09
CA PHE A 223 -17.46 14.48 10.31
C PHE A 223 -18.73 14.45 11.16
N GLU A 224 -19.72 15.25 10.78
CA GLU A 224 -21.12 14.97 11.10
C GLU A 224 -21.58 13.72 10.31
N HIS A 225 -21.18 12.53 10.76
CA HIS A 225 -21.85 11.23 10.62
C HIS A 225 -22.44 10.84 9.25
N GLN A 226 -21.91 11.36 8.14
CA GLN A 226 -22.17 10.86 6.78
C GLN A 226 -20.91 10.25 6.19
N TRP A 227 -20.32 9.32 6.92
CA TRP A 227 -19.29 8.47 6.36
C TRP A 227 -19.92 7.60 5.28
N PRO A 228 -19.39 7.59 4.04
CA PRO A 228 -19.66 6.49 3.13
C PRO A 228 -19.27 5.19 3.83
N THR A 229 -19.95 4.08 3.48
CA THR A 229 -19.56 2.74 3.96
C THR A 229 -18.05 2.55 3.84
N LEU A 230 -17.41 2.10 4.94
CA LEU A 230 -15.97 1.85 5.02
C LEU A 230 -15.49 1.13 3.74
N PRO A 231 -14.38 1.58 3.12
CA PRO A 231 -13.82 0.88 1.98
C PRO A 231 -13.48 -0.56 2.37
N GLU A 232 -13.68 -1.48 1.43
CA GLU A 232 -13.38 -2.89 1.63
C GLU A 232 -11.90 -3.11 1.98
N LEU A 233 -11.59 -4.17 2.74
CA LEU A 233 -10.24 -4.47 3.20
C LEU A 233 -9.23 -4.39 2.04
N PRO A 234 -8.02 -3.83 2.26
CA PRO A 234 -6.97 -3.67 1.24
C PRO A 234 -6.73 -4.87 0.32
N GLY A 235 -6.75 -6.09 0.88
CA GLY A 235 -6.52 -7.33 0.14
C GLY A 235 -7.67 -7.76 -0.79
N ILE A 236 -8.78 -7.02 -0.80
CA ILE A 236 -9.92 -7.22 -1.72
C ILE A 236 -9.70 -6.40 -3.00
N ASN A 237 -9.22 -5.16 -2.86
CA ASN A 237 -8.98 -4.26 -3.98
C ASN A 237 -7.67 -4.57 -4.72
N TYR A 238 -6.76 -5.32 -4.11
CA TYR A 238 -5.49 -5.68 -4.72
C TYR A 238 -5.17 -7.16 -4.58
N SER A 239 -5.03 -7.82 -5.72
CA SER A 239 -4.47 -9.16 -5.82
C SER A 239 -3.03 -9.21 -5.30
N MET A 240 -2.56 -10.42 -4.97
CA MET A 240 -1.16 -10.63 -4.55
C MET A 240 -0.14 -10.16 -5.58
N ASP A 241 -0.47 -10.25 -6.88
CA ASP A 241 0.38 -9.77 -7.96
C ASP A 241 0.44 -8.23 -7.98
N GLU A 242 -0.67 -7.56 -7.71
CA GLU A 242 -0.71 -6.10 -7.57
C GLU A 242 0.04 -5.62 -6.34
N GLN A 243 -0.10 -6.31 -5.20
CA GLN A 243 0.68 -6.01 -3.99
C GLN A 243 2.19 -6.19 -4.24
N CYS A 244 2.61 -7.27 -4.90
CA CYS A 244 4.00 -7.44 -5.33
C CYS A 244 4.46 -6.34 -6.29
N ARG A 245 3.58 -5.88 -7.18
CA ARG A 245 3.88 -4.78 -8.09
C ARG A 245 4.02 -3.45 -7.35
N PHE A 246 3.24 -3.21 -6.30
CA PHE A 246 3.36 -1.99 -5.49
C PHE A 246 4.64 -1.98 -4.66
N ASP A 247 5.03 -3.13 -4.10
CA ASP A 247 6.25 -3.21 -3.28
C ASP A 247 7.53 -3.20 -4.13
N PHE A 248 7.53 -3.84 -5.31
CA PHE A 248 8.76 -4.10 -6.08
C PHE A 248 8.77 -3.48 -7.49
N GLY A 249 7.65 -2.92 -7.94
CA GLY A 249 7.51 -2.30 -9.25
C GLY A 249 7.04 -3.25 -10.35
N VAL A 250 6.98 -2.70 -11.58
CA VAL A 250 6.46 -3.41 -12.75
C VAL A 250 7.31 -4.62 -13.09
N GLY A 251 6.68 -5.79 -13.27
CA GLY A 251 7.34 -7.04 -13.65
C GLY A 251 7.48 -8.04 -12.50
N TYR A 252 7.25 -7.61 -11.26
CA TYR A 252 7.15 -8.48 -10.10
C TYR A 252 5.73 -9.05 -9.96
N LYS A 253 5.64 -10.31 -9.54
CA LYS A 253 4.40 -11.05 -9.33
C LYS A 253 4.59 -12.09 -8.23
N THR A 254 3.49 -12.63 -7.74
CA THR A 254 3.49 -13.64 -6.68
C THR A 254 4.26 -14.89 -7.09
N CYS A 255 5.14 -15.38 -6.21
CA CYS A 255 5.84 -16.64 -6.42
C CYS A 255 4.91 -17.82 -6.15
N THR A 256 4.45 -18.51 -7.20
CA THR A 256 3.52 -19.65 -7.08
C THR A 256 4.19 -20.96 -6.67
N ALA A 257 5.52 -21.01 -6.56
CA ALA A 257 6.27 -22.21 -6.20
C ALA A 257 6.17 -22.54 -4.69
N VAL A 258 5.75 -21.59 -3.85
CA VAL A 258 5.61 -21.76 -2.39
C VAL A 258 4.20 -22.27 -2.03
N ARG A 259 3.74 -23.35 -2.66
CA ARG A 259 2.41 -23.95 -2.42
C ARG A 259 2.40 -25.11 -1.40
N GLY A 260 3.53 -25.39 -0.74
CA GLY A 260 3.75 -26.66 -0.03
C GLY A 260 4.08 -26.61 1.47
N LEU A 261 3.89 -25.49 2.18
CA LEU A 261 4.06 -25.47 3.64
C LEU A 261 2.79 -24.97 4.33
N SER A 262 1.81 -25.87 4.46
CA SER A 262 0.66 -25.73 5.36
C SER A 262 1.02 -25.88 6.84
N THR A 263 2.31 -25.99 7.17
CA THR A 263 2.85 -25.92 8.53
C THR A 263 4.23 -25.28 8.46
N GLY A 264 4.35 -23.99 8.78
CA GLY A 264 5.65 -23.31 8.91
C GLY A 264 5.92 -22.16 7.92
N ALA A 265 4.93 -21.29 7.68
CA ALA A 265 5.13 -20.02 6.98
C ALA A 265 5.70 -18.92 7.92
N GLU A 266 6.62 -19.26 8.82
CA GLU A 266 7.18 -18.30 9.81
C GLU A 266 8.43 -17.56 9.32
N ARG A 267 8.99 -17.88 8.15
CA ARG A 267 10.35 -17.41 7.83
C ARG A 267 10.55 -16.52 6.62
N PHE A 268 9.63 -16.43 5.68
CA PHE A 268 9.85 -15.58 4.51
C PHE A 268 8.55 -15.01 3.98
N GLY A 269 8.11 -13.91 4.58
CA GLY A 269 7.76 -12.81 3.71
C GLY A 269 7.18 -11.59 4.39
N ARG A 270 7.61 -10.46 3.82
CA ARG A 270 7.38 -9.09 4.24
C ARG A 270 6.35 -8.47 3.31
N GLY A 271 5.13 -8.99 3.32
CA GLY A 271 4.04 -8.50 2.48
C GLY A 271 2.72 -8.69 3.18
N LEU A 272 1.77 -7.78 2.90
CA LEU A 272 0.36 -8.00 3.17
C LEU A 272 -0.03 -9.35 2.55
N GLY A 273 -0.64 -10.23 3.33
CA GLY A 273 -1.42 -11.32 2.75
C GLY A 273 -0.69 -12.47 2.03
N LEU A 274 0.57 -12.79 2.36
CA LEU A 274 1.32 -13.83 1.66
C LEU A 274 0.76 -15.25 1.84
N ILE A 275 -0.19 -15.63 0.99
CA ILE A 275 -0.43 -16.96 0.37
C ILE A 275 -1.68 -16.80 -0.51
N PRO A 276 -1.71 -17.31 -1.76
CA PRO A 276 -2.96 -17.50 -2.49
C PRO A 276 -3.81 -18.50 -1.69
N SER A 277 -4.74 -17.95 -0.93
CA SER A 277 -5.70 -18.73 -0.18
C SER A 277 -6.48 -19.66 -1.12
N PRO A 278 -6.89 -20.87 -0.67
CA PRO A 278 -7.98 -21.61 -1.29
C PRO A 278 -9.18 -20.69 -1.56
N PRO A 279 -10.07 -20.98 -2.53
CA PRO A 279 -11.18 -20.11 -2.93
C PRO A 279 -12.13 -19.65 -1.79
N PHE A 280 -11.96 -20.16 -0.56
CA PHE A 280 -12.80 -19.94 0.60
C PHE A 280 -12.07 -19.45 1.87
N GLN A 281 -10.83 -18.94 1.79
CA GLN A 281 -10.16 -18.29 2.94
C GLN A 281 -9.68 -16.86 2.57
N TRP A 282 -9.40 -16.04 3.57
CA TRP A 282 -8.78 -14.70 3.45
C TRP A 282 -7.57 -14.60 4.37
N CYS A 283 -6.63 -13.70 4.07
CA CYS A 283 -5.53 -13.43 4.99
C CYS A 283 -5.91 -12.33 5.98
N PHE A 284 -5.83 -12.63 7.27
CA PHE A 284 -6.06 -11.69 8.35
C PHE A 284 -4.93 -11.81 9.36
N LYS A 285 -4.25 -10.69 9.67
CA LYS A 285 -3.07 -10.64 10.55
C LYS A 285 -2.02 -11.74 10.23
N GLY A 286 -1.77 -11.99 8.94
CA GLY A 286 -0.80 -13.01 8.49
C GLY A 286 -1.30 -14.47 8.52
N HIS A 287 -2.56 -14.72 8.91
CA HIS A 287 -3.15 -16.05 8.96
C HIS A 287 -4.23 -16.24 7.89
N CYS A 288 -4.34 -17.44 7.34
CA CYS A 288 -5.44 -17.77 6.43
C CYS A 288 -6.68 -18.19 7.25
N ILE A 289 -7.75 -17.40 7.19
CA ILE A 289 -9.02 -17.63 7.89
C ILE A 289 -10.14 -18.02 6.92
N TRP A 290 -10.92 -19.05 7.27
CA TRP A 290 -12.07 -19.46 6.44
C TRP A 290 -13.14 -18.38 6.40
N LYS A 291 -13.74 -18.18 5.22
CA LYS A 291 -14.88 -17.27 5.03
C LYS A 291 -16.08 -17.82 5.81
N THR A 292 -16.52 -17.11 6.85
CA THR A 292 -17.76 -17.40 7.59
C THR A 292 -18.95 -16.67 6.95
N SER A 293 -20.14 -17.26 7.05
CA SER A 293 -21.37 -16.78 6.40
C SER A 293 -22.06 -15.58 7.08
N GLU A 294 -21.39 -14.90 8.00
CA GLU A 294 -21.99 -13.85 8.85
C GLU A 294 -21.52 -12.42 8.52
N GLN A 295 -20.95 -12.17 7.33
CA GLN A 295 -20.70 -10.81 6.84
C GLN A 295 -21.59 -10.46 5.63
N PRO A 296 -22.17 -9.24 5.56
CA PRO A 296 -23.52 -9.08 5.02
C PRO A 296 -23.63 -8.83 3.51
N TYR A 297 -22.56 -8.84 2.72
CA TYR A 297 -22.64 -8.39 1.32
C TYR A 297 -21.76 -9.23 0.37
N SER A 298 -22.30 -10.30 -0.21
CA SER A 298 -21.69 -11.00 -1.36
C SER A 298 -21.58 -10.06 -2.56
N GLN A 299 -20.37 -9.83 -3.08
CA GLN A 299 -20.12 -9.03 -4.28
C GLN A 299 -19.72 -9.95 -5.43
N ASP A 300 -20.58 -10.05 -6.45
CA ASP A 300 -20.29 -10.83 -7.64
C ASP A 300 -19.21 -10.13 -8.49
N GLY A 301 -18.30 -10.92 -9.04
CA GLY A 301 -17.25 -10.43 -9.91
C GLY A 301 -17.80 -9.97 -11.25
N SER A 302 -17.30 -8.84 -11.74
CA SER A 302 -17.57 -8.34 -13.09
C SER A 302 -16.27 -8.14 -13.88
N TRP A 303 -16.40 -8.32 -15.20
CA TRP A 303 -15.28 -8.26 -16.12
C TRP A 303 -14.76 -6.82 -16.27
N SER A 304 -13.44 -6.64 -16.26
CA SER A 304 -12.82 -5.46 -16.84
C SER A 304 -13.04 -5.39 -18.35
N SER A 305 -12.77 -4.20 -18.89
CA SER A 305 -12.75 -4.00 -20.33
C SER A 305 -11.72 -4.91 -21.00
N TRP A 306 -12.07 -5.44 -22.16
CA TRP A 306 -11.12 -6.20 -22.97
C TRP A 306 -9.89 -5.37 -23.31
N SER A 307 -8.72 -5.98 -23.19
CA SER A 307 -7.50 -5.42 -23.77
C SER A 307 -7.61 -5.32 -25.29
N LYS A 308 -6.75 -4.49 -25.88
CA LYS A 308 -6.61 -4.46 -27.35
C LYS A 308 -6.09 -5.82 -27.81
N PHE A 309 -6.53 -6.25 -28.99
CA PHE A 309 -5.95 -7.45 -29.60
C PHE A 309 -4.43 -7.28 -29.75
N GLY A 310 -3.69 -8.30 -29.32
CA GLY A 310 -2.27 -8.41 -29.57
C GLY A 310 -1.94 -8.51 -31.06
N SER A 311 -0.65 -8.50 -31.37
CA SER A 311 -0.18 -8.78 -32.74
C SER A 311 -0.61 -10.18 -33.19
N CYS A 312 -0.85 -10.32 -34.50
CA CYS A 312 -1.16 -11.62 -35.07
C CYS A 312 0.05 -12.56 -34.91
N SER A 313 -0.18 -13.79 -34.47
CA SER A 313 0.91 -14.77 -34.29
C SER A 313 1.63 -15.14 -35.60
N ARG A 314 1.02 -14.87 -36.76
CA ARG A 314 1.56 -15.17 -38.08
C ARG A 314 1.27 -14.03 -39.04
N THR A 315 2.13 -13.85 -40.05
CA THR A 315 1.95 -12.85 -41.12
C THR A 315 1.14 -13.38 -42.31
N CYS A 316 1.01 -14.70 -42.45
CA CYS A 316 0.25 -15.40 -43.50
C CYS A 316 -0.10 -16.84 -43.07
N GLY A 317 -0.99 -17.49 -43.81
CA GLY A 317 -1.37 -18.90 -43.67
C GLY A 317 -2.21 -19.21 -42.44
N GLY A 318 -2.91 -18.21 -41.90
CA GLY A 318 -3.78 -18.31 -40.73
C GLY A 318 -3.02 -18.25 -39.40
N GLY A 319 -3.01 -17.07 -38.78
CA GLY A 319 -2.54 -16.82 -37.42
C GLY A 319 -3.70 -16.58 -36.45
N VAL A 320 -3.36 -16.41 -35.17
CA VAL A 320 -4.30 -16.09 -34.10
C VAL A 320 -3.80 -14.86 -33.37
N ARG A 321 -4.68 -13.88 -33.17
CA ARG A 321 -4.48 -12.77 -32.23
C ARG A 321 -5.39 -12.98 -31.04
N SER A 322 -4.92 -12.64 -29.85
CA SER A 322 -5.70 -12.76 -28.63
C SER A 322 -5.89 -11.40 -27.95
N ARG A 323 -6.99 -11.29 -27.20
CA ARG A 323 -7.17 -10.26 -26.18
C ARG A 323 -7.57 -10.92 -24.87
N SER A 324 -7.40 -10.19 -23.78
CA SER A 324 -7.61 -10.67 -22.41
C SER A 324 -8.44 -9.66 -21.61
N ARG A 325 -9.17 -10.14 -20.62
CA ARG A 325 -9.84 -9.33 -19.60
C ARG A 325 -9.74 -10.04 -18.26
N SER A 326 -9.83 -9.29 -17.17
CA SER A 326 -9.74 -9.80 -15.81
C SER A 326 -11.08 -9.67 -15.08
N CYS A 327 -11.31 -10.48 -14.06
CA CYS A 327 -12.52 -10.43 -13.25
C CYS A 327 -12.27 -9.57 -12.01
N ASP A 328 -12.15 -8.27 -12.24
CA ASP A 328 -11.59 -7.28 -11.30
C ASP A 328 -12.36 -5.94 -11.31
N ASN A 329 -13.53 -5.87 -11.94
CA ASN A 329 -14.31 -4.62 -12.03
C ASN A 329 -15.81 -4.79 -11.74
N PRO A 330 -16.21 -5.06 -10.48
CA PRO A 330 -15.35 -5.34 -9.30
C PRO A 330 -14.89 -6.81 -9.23
N PRO A 331 -13.86 -7.14 -8.44
CA PRO A 331 -13.50 -8.53 -8.17
C PRO A 331 -14.58 -9.23 -7.34
N PRO A 332 -14.74 -10.57 -7.47
CA PRO A 332 -15.69 -11.31 -6.65
C PRO A 332 -15.26 -11.33 -5.18
N ALA A 333 -16.10 -10.81 -4.28
CA ALA A 333 -15.85 -10.74 -2.84
C ALA A 333 -17.00 -11.36 -2.03
N TYR A 334 -16.73 -11.71 -0.76
CA TYR A 334 -17.71 -12.22 0.22
C TYR A 334 -18.59 -13.40 -0.28
N GLY A 335 -18.02 -14.34 -1.04
CA GLY A 335 -18.77 -15.48 -1.59
C GLY A 335 -19.55 -15.19 -2.88
N GLY A 336 -19.35 -14.01 -3.47
CA GLY A 336 -19.88 -13.67 -4.78
C GLY A 336 -19.29 -14.53 -5.91
N ARG A 337 -20.05 -14.60 -7.00
CA ARG A 337 -19.79 -15.48 -8.15
C ARG A 337 -18.64 -14.96 -8.98
N GLN A 338 -17.80 -15.88 -9.44
CA GLN A 338 -16.75 -15.58 -10.41
C GLN A 338 -17.38 -15.19 -11.76
N CYS A 339 -16.71 -14.31 -12.51
CA CYS A 339 -17.26 -13.79 -13.76
C CYS A 339 -17.54 -14.93 -14.76
N PRO A 340 -18.77 -15.04 -15.28
CA PRO A 340 -19.11 -16.06 -16.27
C PRO A 340 -18.49 -15.71 -17.64
N GLY A 341 -17.86 -16.70 -18.28
CA GLY A 341 -17.31 -16.59 -19.64
C GLY A 341 -15.79 -16.69 -19.72
N ALA A 342 -15.23 -16.45 -20.91
CA ALA A 342 -13.80 -16.61 -21.16
C ALA A 342 -12.99 -15.38 -20.74
N THR A 343 -11.82 -15.63 -20.15
CA THR A 343 -10.76 -14.64 -19.83
C THR A 343 -9.98 -14.21 -21.06
N TYR A 344 -9.94 -15.08 -22.07
CA TYR A 344 -9.24 -14.85 -23.34
C TYR A 344 -10.19 -15.00 -24.51
N GLU A 345 -10.01 -14.16 -25.51
CA GLU A 345 -10.69 -14.28 -26.79
C GLU A 345 -9.65 -14.35 -27.89
N TYR A 346 -9.86 -15.30 -28.80
CA TYR A 346 -8.96 -15.59 -29.91
C TYR A 346 -9.67 -15.30 -31.23
N GLN A 347 -8.98 -14.60 -32.12
CA GLN A 347 -9.48 -14.32 -33.46
C GLN A 347 -8.45 -14.74 -34.50
N VAL A 348 -8.91 -15.41 -35.54
CA VAL A 348 -8.07 -15.74 -36.70
C VAL A 348 -7.70 -14.45 -37.44
N CYS A 349 -6.45 -14.33 -37.83
CA CYS A 349 -5.91 -13.21 -38.58
C CYS A 349 -4.97 -13.72 -39.67
N ASN A 350 -4.73 -12.90 -40.71
CA ASN A 350 -3.80 -13.22 -41.80
C ASN A 350 -4.04 -14.60 -42.43
N ALA A 351 -5.30 -14.83 -42.85
CA ALA A 351 -5.74 -16.07 -43.47
C ALA A 351 -5.23 -16.27 -44.90
N GLU A 352 -4.69 -15.22 -45.53
CA GLU A 352 -4.09 -15.26 -46.86
C GLU A 352 -2.97 -16.30 -46.92
N GLU A 353 -2.91 -17.05 -48.02
CA GLU A 353 -1.87 -18.06 -48.22
C GLU A 353 -0.47 -17.43 -48.18
N CYS A 354 0.49 -18.17 -47.61
CA CYS A 354 1.87 -17.71 -47.57
C CYS A 354 2.52 -17.79 -48.96
N PRO A 355 3.28 -16.76 -49.37
CA PRO A 355 4.03 -16.83 -50.62
C PRO A 355 5.17 -17.86 -50.50
N GLY A 356 5.22 -18.81 -51.43
CA GLY A 356 6.26 -19.83 -51.53
C GLY A 356 5.74 -21.27 -51.45
N PRO A 357 6.62 -22.29 -51.56
CA PRO A 357 6.22 -23.68 -51.39
C PRO A 357 5.63 -23.88 -50.00
N TYR A 358 4.50 -24.60 -49.91
CA TYR A 358 3.83 -24.90 -48.64
C TYR A 358 4.81 -25.61 -47.71
N GLN A 359 5.27 -24.90 -46.67
CA GLN A 359 6.08 -25.47 -45.61
C GLN A 359 5.21 -25.58 -44.37
N ASP A 360 5.07 -26.79 -43.85
CA ASP A 360 4.40 -27.01 -42.58
C ASP A 360 5.14 -26.25 -41.46
N PHE A 361 4.45 -25.30 -40.84
CA PHE A 361 4.99 -24.49 -39.76
C PHE A 361 5.38 -25.33 -38.54
N ARG A 362 4.67 -26.42 -38.26
CA ARG A 362 5.04 -27.34 -37.19
C ARG A 362 6.34 -28.07 -37.54
N ALA A 363 6.52 -28.51 -38.79
CA ALA A 363 7.80 -29.06 -39.25
C ALA A 363 8.96 -28.06 -39.16
N GLN A 364 8.74 -26.78 -39.45
CA GLN A 364 9.76 -25.75 -39.26
C GLN A 364 10.13 -25.52 -37.79
N GLN A 365 9.16 -25.54 -36.88
CA GLN A 365 9.42 -25.43 -35.44
C GLN A 365 10.19 -26.64 -34.92
N CYS A 366 9.83 -27.85 -35.37
CA CYS A 366 10.52 -29.09 -35.02
C CYS A 366 11.95 -29.11 -35.57
N SER A 367 12.17 -28.72 -36.83
CA SER A 367 13.50 -28.72 -37.43
C SER A 367 14.48 -27.77 -36.75
N LYS A 368 14.00 -26.61 -36.27
CA LYS A 368 14.80 -25.68 -35.43
C LYS A 368 15.26 -26.30 -34.12
N ARG A 369 14.59 -27.35 -33.62
CA ARG A 369 14.94 -28.05 -32.39
C ARG A 369 15.94 -29.19 -32.62
N ASN A 370 16.12 -29.64 -33.87
CA ASN A 370 17.09 -30.68 -34.24
C ASN A 370 18.55 -30.29 -33.94
N SER A 371 18.87 -29.00 -33.95
CA SER A 371 20.22 -28.50 -33.67
C SER A 371 20.59 -28.51 -32.19
N TYR A 372 19.61 -28.63 -31.28
CA TYR A 372 19.81 -28.46 -29.84
C TYR A 372 19.82 -29.77 -29.04
N TYR A 373 19.47 -30.91 -29.65
CA TYR A 373 19.32 -32.17 -28.93
C TYR A 373 20.25 -33.25 -29.49
N THR A 374 21.37 -33.48 -28.78
CA THR A 374 22.27 -34.62 -28.96
C THR A 374 22.10 -35.56 -27.79
N HIS A 375 21.70 -36.81 -28.08
CA HIS A 375 21.58 -37.88 -27.09
C HIS A 375 22.49 -39.03 -27.53
N GLN A 376 23.38 -39.51 -26.66
CA GLN A 376 24.34 -40.58 -26.95
C GLN A 376 25.15 -40.34 -28.25
N ASN A 377 25.71 -39.14 -28.42
CA ASN A 377 26.50 -38.75 -29.60
C ASN A 377 25.78 -38.89 -30.97
N SER A 378 24.45 -39.00 -30.98
CA SER A 378 23.64 -39.01 -32.20
C SER A 378 22.73 -37.78 -32.25
N LYS A 379 22.62 -37.17 -33.44
CA LYS A 379 21.69 -36.08 -33.70
C LYS A 379 20.31 -36.68 -33.97
N HIS A 380 19.29 -36.15 -33.30
CA HIS A 380 17.91 -36.61 -33.47
C HIS A 380 17.11 -35.59 -34.28
N SER A 381 16.12 -36.08 -35.03
CA SER A 381 15.19 -35.23 -35.78
C SER A 381 13.81 -35.27 -35.13
N TRP A 382 13.25 -34.10 -34.88
CA TRP A 382 11.91 -33.92 -34.35
C TRP A 382 10.91 -34.00 -35.50
N LEU A 383 9.90 -34.85 -35.32
CA LEU A 383 8.80 -35.02 -36.26
C LEU A 383 7.63 -34.07 -35.92
N PRO A 384 6.84 -33.63 -36.91
CA PRO A 384 5.82 -32.60 -36.75
C PRO A 384 4.45 -33.14 -36.29
N TYR A 385 4.40 -33.79 -35.12
CA TYR A 385 3.13 -34.24 -34.50
C TYR A 385 2.89 -33.62 -33.14
#